data_AF-A0A6V7I3Y2-F1
#
_entry.id   AF-A0A6V7I3Y2-F1
#
_cell.length_a   1.000
_cell.length_b   1.000
_cell.length_c   1.000
_cell.angle_alpha   90.00
_cell.angle_beta   90.00
_cell.angle_gamma   90.00
#
_symmetry.space_group_name_H-M   'P 1'
#
loop_
_entity.id
_entity.type
_entity.pdbx_description
1 polymer ?
#
loop_
_entity_poly.entity_id
_entity_poly.type
_entity_poly.pdbx_seq_one_letter_code
_entity_poly.pdbx_strand_id
1 'polypeptide(L)'
;MSMGFLVDQRSPVIWRGLMVMSALDKLTRRVAWGPLDYLIIDTPPGTGDTMLSLLQNLPVDGALIVTTPQKAAVEVARRGARMFEKLDIPIAGLVENMTSIACPKCQHDVPLFGAGSETLARDL
;
A
#
# COMPACT_ATOMS: atom_id res chain seq x y z
N MET A 1 -15.75 4.08 -1.99
CA MET A 1 -16.39 2.77 -2.28
C MET A 1 -15.49 1.64 -1.78
N SER A 2 -16.03 0.51 -1.28
CA SER A 2 -15.25 -0.66 -0.84
C SER A 2 -15.97 -1.96 -1.19
N MET A 3 -15.23 -3.02 -1.56
CA MET A 3 -15.82 -4.34 -1.78
C MET A 3 -16.53 -4.89 -0.53
N GLY A 4 -16.13 -4.46 0.67
CA GLY A 4 -16.78 -4.82 1.93
C GLY A 4 -18.26 -4.44 2.02
N PHE A 5 -18.72 -3.46 1.22
CA PHE A 5 -20.14 -3.11 1.12
C PHE A 5 -20.94 -4.02 0.18
N LEU A 6 -20.25 -4.82 -0.65
CA LEU A 6 -20.86 -5.68 -1.68
C LEU A 6 -20.85 -7.16 -1.30
N VAL A 7 -20.26 -7.52 -0.15
CA VAL A 7 -20.17 -8.89 0.36
C VAL A 7 -20.85 -9.00 1.73
N ASP A 8 -21.43 -10.16 2.01
CA ASP A 8 -22.01 -10.45 3.32
C ASP A 8 -20.92 -10.48 4.39
N GLN A 9 -21.05 -9.64 5.42
CA GLN A 9 -20.07 -9.49 6.50
C GLN A 9 -19.88 -10.75 7.35
N ARG A 10 -20.85 -11.68 7.32
CA ARG A 10 -20.80 -12.92 8.13
C ARG A 10 -20.16 -14.09 7.41
N SER A 11 -19.87 -13.95 6.11
CA SER A 11 -19.38 -15.03 5.27
C SER A 11 -17.89 -14.83 4.94
N PRO A 12 -17.00 -15.80 5.19
CA PRO A 12 -15.61 -15.69 4.78
C PRO A 12 -15.53 -15.67 3.25
N VAL A 13 -15.12 -14.54 2.69
CA VAL A 13 -14.97 -14.40 1.23
C VAL A 13 -13.61 -14.93 0.81
N ILE A 14 -13.61 -16.06 0.10
CA ILE A 14 -12.39 -16.59 -0.53
C ILE A 14 -12.17 -15.83 -1.84
N TRP A 15 -11.22 -14.90 -1.83
CA TRP A 15 -10.84 -14.13 -3.00
C TRP A 15 -9.93 -14.95 -3.92
N ARG A 16 -10.51 -15.52 -4.99
CA ARG A 16 -9.73 -16.14 -6.08
C ARG A 16 -9.28 -15.07 -7.07
N GLY A 17 -8.17 -15.31 -7.79
CA GLY A 17 -7.54 -14.32 -8.68
C GLY A 17 -8.52 -13.61 -9.64
N LEU A 18 -9.39 -14.35 -10.34
CA LEU A 18 -10.40 -13.76 -11.23
C LEU A 18 -11.40 -12.84 -10.51
N MET A 19 -11.74 -13.15 -9.25
CA MET A 19 -12.65 -12.31 -8.45
C MET A 19 -11.98 -11.00 -8.06
N VAL A 20 -10.69 -11.04 -7.75
CA VAL A 20 -9.90 -9.84 -7.43
C VAL A 20 -9.79 -8.94 -8.65
N MET A 21 -9.49 -9.50 -9.83
CA MET A 21 -9.47 -8.75 -11.08
C MET A 21 -10.82 -8.11 -11.40
N SER A 22 -11.92 -8.85 -11.22
CA SER A 22 -13.27 -8.30 -11.40
C SER A 22 -13.59 -7.19 -10.39
N ALA A 23 -13.13 -7.31 -9.14
CA ALA A 23 -13.30 -6.28 -8.13
C ALA A 23 -12.52 -5.00 -8.48
N LEU A 24 -11.28 -5.14 -8.96
CA LEU A 24 -10.48 -4.00 -9.42
C LEU A 24 -11.15 -3.28 -10.59
N ASP A 25 -11.65 -4.00 -11.61
CA ASP A 25 -12.43 -3.40 -12.71
C ASP A 25 -13.64 -2.62 -12.18
N LYS A 26 -14.41 -3.23 -11.25
CA LYS A 26 -15.57 -2.57 -10.66
C LYS A 26 -15.21 -1.29 -9.92
N LEU A 27 -14.21 -1.34 -9.03
CA LEU A 27 -13.82 -0.20 -8.20
C LEU A 27 -13.23 0.95 -9.03
N THR A 28 -12.55 0.63 -10.12
CA THR A 28 -11.78 1.63 -10.89
C THR A 28 -12.56 2.18 -12.07
N ARG A 29 -13.41 1.37 -12.72
CA ARG A 29 -14.13 1.74 -13.95
C ARG A 29 -15.64 1.84 -13.79
N ARG A 30 -16.22 1.20 -12.77
CA ARG A 30 -17.68 1.12 -12.57
C ARG A 30 -18.18 1.88 -11.34
N VAL A 31 -17.32 2.66 -10.72
CA VAL A 31 -17.68 3.61 -9.67
C VAL A 31 -17.69 5.01 -10.26
N ALA A 32 -18.77 5.76 -10.02
CA ALA A 32 -18.90 7.15 -10.42
C ALA A 32 -18.08 8.06 -9.49
N TRP A 33 -16.75 8.03 -9.63
CA TRP A 33 -15.84 8.88 -8.86
C TRP A 33 -16.01 10.38 -9.15
N GLY A 34 -16.48 10.73 -10.35
CA GLY A 34 -16.60 12.11 -10.80
C GLY A 34 -15.23 12.75 -11.10
N PRO A 35 -15.16 14.07 -11.27
CA PRO A 35 -13.90 14.78 -11.39
C PRO A 35 -13.16 14.75 -10.05
N LEU A 36 -11.91 14.28 -10.06
CA LEU A 36 -11.04 14.21 -8.89
C LEU A 36 -9.66 14.75 -9.25
N ASP A 37 -9.03 15.47 -8.32
CA ASP A 37 -7.62 15.84 -8.43
C ASP A 37 -6.71 14.65 -8.08
N TYR A 38 -7.14 13.81 -7.13
CA TYR A 38 -6.40 12.65 -6.65
C TYR A 38 -7.32 11.47 -6.39
N LEU A 39 -6.87 10.27 -6.78
CA LEU A 39 -7.47 8.99 -6.38
C LEU A 39 -6.41 8.15 -5.67
N ILE A 40 -6.55 7.99 -4.36
CA ILE A 40 -5.63 7.17 -3.55
C ILE A 40 -6.09 5.72 -3.58
N ILE A 41 -5.18 4.81 -3.90
CA ILE A 41 -5.44 3.38 -3.97
C ILE A 41 -4.68 2.69 -2.84
N ASP A 42 -5.42 2.10 -1.90
CA ASP A 42 -4.84 1.19 -0.91
C ASP A 42 -4.58 -0.17 -1.57
N THR A 43 -3.32 -0.45 -1.83
CA THR A 43 -2.90 -1.65 -2.57
C THR A 43 -2.82 -2.85 -1.64
N PRO A 44 -3.11 -4.08 -2.12
CA PRO A 44 -2.86 -5.28 -1.31
C PRO A 44 -1.38 -5.37 -0.95
N PRO A 45 -1.00 -5.95 0.20
CA PRO A 45 0.40 -6.01 0.61
C PRO A 45 1.24 -6.93 -0.29
N GLY A 46 2.54 -6.64 -0.39
CA GLY A 46 3.53 -7.48 -1.08
C GLY A 46 3.64 -7.21 -2.59
N THR A 47 4.38 -8.04 -3.31
CA THR A 47 4.68 -7.86 -4.75
C THR A 47 4.06 -8.97 -5.61
N GLY A 48 2.88 -9.46 -5.22
CA GLY A 48 2.20 -10.57 -5.90
C GLY A 48 1.45 -10.14 -7.17
N ASP A 49 0.92 -11.11 -7.90
CA ASP A 49 0.25 -10.93 -9.20
C ASP A 49 -0.92 -9.93 -9.16
N THR A 50 -1.59 -9.81 -8.01
CA THR A 50 -2.66 -8.82 -7.84
C THR A 50 -2.13 -7.39 -7.92
N MET A 51 -0.98 -7.11 -7.29
CA MET A 51 -0.38 -5.77 -7.34
C MET A 51 0.09 -5.47 -8.76
N LEU A 52 0.80 -6.41 -9.41
CA LEU A 52 1.21 -6.25 -10.81
C LEU A 52 0.02 -5.99 -11.73
N SER A 53 -1.05 -6.76 -11.59
CA SER A 53 -2.26 -6.59 -12.39
C SER A 53 -2.92 -5.23 -12.16
N LEU A 54 -2.95 -4.74 -10.91
CA LEU A 54 -3.48 -3.41 -10.59
C LEU A 54 -2.68 -2.33 -11.29
N LEU A 55 -1.35 -2.37 -11.15
CA LEU A 55 -0.44 -1.37 -11.73
C LEU A 55 -0.42 -1.38 -13.26
N GLN A 56 -0.68 -2.53 -13.89
CA GLN A 56 -0.79 -2.64 -15.35
C GLN A 56 -2.13 -2.16 -15.91
N ASN A 57 -3.20 -2.18 -15.11
CA ASN A 57 -4.56 -1.85 -15.57
C ASN A 57 -4.99 -0.41 -15.26
N LEU A 58 -4.22 0.31 -14.45
CA LEU A 58 -4.51 1.67 -14.01
C LEU A 58 -3.34 2.60 -14.34
N PRO A 59 -3.62 3.83 -14.80
CA PRO A 59 -2.59 4.86 -14.84
C PRO A 59 -2.24 5.25 -13.40
N VAL A 60 -0.99 5.01 -13.00
CA VAL A 60 -0.48 5.34 -11.66
C VAL A 60 0.61 6.38 -11.80
N ASP A 61 0.32 7.60 -11.32
CA ASP A 61 1.25 8.73 -11.42
C ASP A 61 2.36 8.70 -10.36
N GLY A 62 2.18 7.91 -9.30
CA GLY A 62 3.22 7.66 -8.33
C GLY A 62 2.80 6.73 -7.20
N ALA A 63 3.80 6.30 -6.42
CA ALA A 63 3.63 5.39 -5.29
C ALA A 63 4.21 5.97 -4.00
N LEU A 64 3.52 5.77 -2.89
CA LEU A 64 4.02 6.03 -1.54
C LEU A 64 4.28 4.69 -0.87
N ILE A 65 5.53 4.45 -0.47
CA ILE A 65 5.90 3.20 0.20
C ILE A 65 5.69 3.38 1.70
N VAL A 66 4.98 2.45 2.34
CA VAL A 66 4.78 2.45 3.80
C VAL A 66 5.49 1.23 4.39
N THR A 67 6.30 1.45 5.43
CA THR A 67 7.02 0.38 6.13
C THR A 67 7.01 0.61 7.64
N THR A 68 7.56 -0.33 8.41
CA THR A 68 7.90 -0.13 9.82
C THR A 68 9.41 -0.24 9.98
N PRO A 69 10.02 0.24 11.08
CA PRO A 69 11.48 0.20 11.24
C PRO A 69 12.05 -1.22 11.40
N GLN A 70 11.20 -2.25 11.45
CA GLN A 70 11.63 -3.63 11.54
C GLN A 70 12.32 -4.08 10.25
N LYS A 71 13.49 -4.71 10.37
CA LYS A 71 14.30 -5.19 9.23
C LYS A 71 13.50 -6.01 8.20
N ALA A 72 12.58 -6.85 8.65
CA ALA A 72 11.72 -7.65 7.78
C ALA A 72 10.77 -6.77 6.93
N ALA A 73 10.15 -5.76 7.52
CA ALA A 73 9.26 -4.83 6.82
C ALA A 73 10.05 -3.96 5.82
N VAL A 74 11.25 -3.50 6.20
CA VAL A 74 12.12 -2.70 5.32
C VAL A 74 12.56 -3.52 4.10
N GLU A 75 12.87 -4.80 4.27
CA GLU A 75 13.24 -5.68 3.14
C GLU A 75 12.06 -5.93 2.19
N VAL A 76 10.83 -6.03 2.70
CA VAL A 76 9.62 -6.11 1.86
C VAL A 76 9.40 -4.79 1.11
N ALA A 77 9.54 -3.65 1.78
CA ALA A 77 9.41 -2.33 1.17
C ALA A 77 10.45 -2.11 0.06
N ARG A 78 11.69 -2.56 0.26
CA ARG A 78 12.76 -2.53 -0.75
C ARG A 78 12.43 -3.36 -1.99
N ARG A 79 11.75 -4.50 -1.83
CA ARG A 79 11.28 -5.31 -2.98
C ARG A 79 10.15 -4.61 -3.72
N GLY A 80 9.23 -3.97 -2.99
CA GLY A 80 8.18 -3.14 -3.57
C GLY A 80 8.73 -1.97 -4.38
N ALA A 81 9.69 -1.24 -3.82
CA ALA A 81 10.40 -0.15 -4.51
C ALA A 81 10.95 -0.57 -5.88
N ARG A 82 11.73 -1.66 -5.91
CA ARG A 82 12.29 -2.21 -7.15
C ARG A 82 11.22 -2.65 -8.14
N MET A 83 10.03 -3.02 -7.68
CA MET A 83 8.92 -3.36 -8.57
C MET A 83 8.34 -2.10 -9.22
N PHE A 84 8.16 -1.02 -8.48
CA PHE A 84 7.73 0.28 -9.03
C PHE A 84 8.75 0.83 -10.03
N GLU A 85 10.05 0.78 -9.69
CA GLU A 85 11.13 1.14 -10.63
C GLU A 85 11.06 0.35 -11.94
N LYS A 86 10.87 -0.96 -11.87
CA LYS A 86 10.74 -1.82 -13.07
C LYS A 86 9.50 -1.53 -13.92
N LEU A 87 8.48 -0.92 -13.33
CA LEU A 87 7.24 -0.55 -14.00
C LEU A 87 7.24 0.94 -14.39
N ASP A 88 8.38 1.63 -14.25
CA ASP A 88 8.53 3.06 -14.50
C ASP A 88 7.53 3.94 -13.72
N ILE A 89 7.16 3.50 -12.50
CA ILE A 89 6.26 4.24 -11.61
C ILE A 89 7.08 5.11 -10.66
N PRO A 90 6.88 6.44 -10.65
CA PRO A 90 7.60 7.33 -9.74
C PRO A 90 7.31 7.02 -8.27
N ILE A 91 8.34 6.97 -7.43
CA ILE A 91 8.18 6.81 -5.98
C ILE A 91 8.15 8.21 -5.37
N ALA A 92 6.99 8.62 -4.87
CA ALA A 92 6.78 9.94 -4.28
C ALA A 92 7.42 10.06 -2.89
N GLY A 93 7.66 8.93 -2.21
CA GLY A 93 8.37 8.89 -0.94
C GLY A 93 8.20 7.61 -0.15
N LEU A 94 8.79 7.61 1.05
CA LEU A 94 8.75 6.53 2.03
C LEU A 94 8.18 7.06 3.35
N VAL A 95 7.22 6.33 3.91
CA VAL A 95 6.64 6.58 5.23
C VAL A 95 7.06 5.46 6.17
N GLU A 96 7.80 5.81 7.22
CA GLU A 96 8.08 4.90 8.34
C GLU A 96 6.94 5.03 9.37
N ASN A 97 6.10 4.01 9.47
CA ASN A 97 4.98 3.95 10.40
C ASN A 97 5.41 3.26 11.71
N MET A 98 4.68 3.55 12.79
CA MET A 98 4.90 2.93 14.11
C MET A 98 6.34 3.07 14.63
N THR A 99 6.94 4.25 14.46
CA THR A 99 8.31 4.56 14.91
C THR A 99 8.39 4.72 16.43
N SER A 100 7.38 5.36 17.02
CA SER A 100 7.25 5.60 18.45
C SER A 100 5.82 5.41 18.95
N ILE A 101 5.68 5.36 20.26
CA ILE A 101 4.40 5.52 20.95
C ILE A 101 4.51 6.68 21.94
N ALA A 102 3.55 7.60 21.91
CA ALA A 102 3.45 8.65 22.91
C ALA A 102 2.99 8.03 24.24
N CYS A 103 3.81 8.17 25.29
CA CYS A 103 3.45 7.67 26.62
C CYS A 103 2.13 8.31 27.08
N PRO A 104 1.07 7.54 27.42
CA PRO A 104 -0.22 8.10 27.76
C PRO A 104 -0.23 8.92 29.06
N LYS A 105 0.84 8.83 29.87
CA LYS A 105 0.97 9.55 31.14
C LYS A 105 1.76 10.86 31.03
N CYS A 106 2.81 10.89 30.23
CA CYS A 106 3.73 12.03 30.17
C CYS A 106 3.95 12.60 28.75
N GLN A 107 3.31 12.01 27.73
CA GLN A 107 3.46 12.33 26.31
C GLN A 107 4.89 12.26 25.76
N HIS A 108 5.83 11.68 26.52
CA HIS A 108 7.16 11.40 26.00
C HIS A 108 7.07 10.31 24.92
N ASP A 109 7.74 10.55 23.79
CA ASP A 109 7.84 9.56 22.72
C ASP A 109 8.77 8.43 23.13
N VAL A 110 8.22 7.22 23.17
CA VAL A 110 8.97 6.00 23.41
C VAL A 110 9.20 5.34 22.05
N PRO A 111 10.45 5.25 21.55
CA PRO A 111 10.72 4.56 20.30
C PRO A 111 10.33 3.08 20.42
N LEU A 112 9.49 2.61 19.49
CA LEU A 112 9.01 1.22 19.45
C LEU A 112 10.09 0.29 18.88
N PHE A 113 10.85 0.81 17.92
CA PHE A 113 11.93 0.11 17.23
C PHE A 113 13.12 1.08 17.03
N GLY A 114 14.30 0.54 16.66
CA GLY A 114 15.43 1.37 16.23
C GLY A 114 15.23 1.94 14.82
N ALA A 115 16.17 2.78 14.37
CA ALA A 115 16.17 3.27 12.99
C ALA A 115 16.37 2.10 12.00
N GLY A 116 15.44 1.95 11.06
CA GLY A 116 15.43 0.81 10.14
C GLY A 116 15.34 1.18 8.66
N SER A 117 14.62 2.24 8.32
CA SER A 117 14.34 2.58 6.92
C SER A 117 15.25 3.67 6.31
N GLU A 118 16.13 4.31 7.08
CA GLU A 118 16.96 5.42 6.61
C GLU A 118 17.80 5.07 5.37
N THR A 119 18.39 3.88 5.34
CA THR A 119 19.15 3.42 4.16
C THR A 119 18.24 3.29 2.95
N LEU A 120 17.04 2.70 3.12
CA LEU A 120 16.08 2.58 2.04
C LEU A 120 15.65 3.96 1.53
N ALA A 121 15.36 4.91 2.41
CA ALA A 121 14.95 6.27 2.02
C ALA A 121 16.00 6.99 1.15
N ARG A 122 17.29 6.70 1.33
CA ARG A 122 18.38 7.27 0.50
C ARG A 122 18.58 6.57 -0.83
N ASP A 123 18.11 5.33 -0.93
CA ASP A 123 18.23 4.50 -2.13
C ASP A 123 17.07 4.74 -3.12
N LEU A 124 15.99 5.41 -2.68
CA LEU A 124 14.80 5.78 -3.46
C LEU A 124 14.98 7.15 -4.11
#